data_AF-A0A2N1N9M7-F1
#
_entry.id   AF-A0A2N1N9M7-F1
#
_cell.length_a   1.000
_cell.length_b   1.000
_cell.length_c   1.000
_cell.angle_alpha   90.00
_cell.angle_beta   90.00
_cell.angle_gamma   90.00
#
_symmetry.space_group_name_H-M   'P 1'
#
loop_
_entity.id
_entity.type
_entity.pdbx_description
1 polymer ?
#
loop_
_entity_poly.entity_id
_entity_poly.type
_entity_poly.pdbx_seq_one_letter_code
_entity_poly.pdbx_strand_id
1 'polypeptide(L)'
;MDQETNDTHSIDNEFKSATEVLDDYIDSIYNLGSEVVQSLTELQILDEQLEKLRAIYKECQEKYFEILEESDQSDEEEKIASYWKDKTEKAYDDALHKQDEKIAVADKLYSLSNDDISDLEFDPNETLYCFCRRPEFGNMIQCDHPRCENAWYHWDCVGLTQQPSGQWFCPDCEFRPYEPNPLDNIMHAIESFAMYSYPSQGLDDFTLSNPPFH
;
A
#
# COMPACT_ATOMS: atom_id res chain seq x y z
N MET A 1 -3.18 27.35 -58.15
CA MET A 1 -4.61 26.96 -58.23
C MET A 1 -4.73 25.43 -58.18
N ASP A 2 -3.95 24.80 -57.30
CA ASP A 2 -4.42 24.24 -56.04
C ASP A 2 -5.73 23.46 -56.14
N GLN A 3 -5.60 22.16 -56.41
CA GLN A 3 -6.56 21.16 -55.96
C GLN A 3 -5.99 20.53 -54.70
N GLU A 4 -6.63 20.86 -53.57
CA GLU A 4 -6.32 20.34 -52.25
C GLU A 4 -6.60 18.82 -52.20
N THR A 5 -5.57 18.05 -51.87
CA THR A 5 -5.71 16.65 -51.46
C THR A 5 -6.19 16.64 -50.01
N ASN A 6 -7.49 16.46 -49.81
CA ASN A 6 -8.07 16.19 -48.50
C ASN A 6 -7.92 14.69 -48.21
N ASP A 7 -6.77 14.30 -47.65
CA ASP A 7 -6.58 12.98 -47.03
C ASP A 7 -7.33 12.98 -45.69
N THR A 8 -8.58 12.52 -45.72
CA THR A 8 -9.29 12.14 -44.51
C THR A 8 -8.67 10.85 -44.00
N HIS A 9 -7.69 10.97 -43.11
CA HIS A 9 -7.22 9.86 -42.29
C HIS A 9 -8.38 9.46 -41.37
N SER A 10 -9.17 8.47 -41.79
CA SER A 10 -10.14 7.82 -40.93
C SER A 10 -9.40 7.24 -39.73
N ILE A 11 -9.61 7.86 -38.56
CA ILE A 11 -9.27 7.26 -37.28
C ILE A 11 -10.39 6.26 -37.02
N ASP A 12 -10.18 5.02 -37.41
CA ASP A 12 -11.03 3.90 -37.03
C ASP A 12 -10.83 3.65 -35.53
N ASN A 13 -11.54 4.42 -34.70
CA ASN A 13 -11.67 4.11 -33.29
C ASN A 13 -12.78 3.06 -33.16
N GLU A 14 -12.39 1.81 -33.41
CA GLU A 14 -13.26 0.64 -33.31
C GLU A 14 -13.70 0.50 -31.85
N PHE A 15 -14.91 0.94 -31.55
CA PHE A 15 -15.49 0.89 -30.21
C PHE A 15 -15.72 -0.59 -29.87
N LYS A 16 -14.83 -1.17 -29.05
CA LYS A 16 -15.01 -2.54 -28.55
C LYS A 16 -16.37 -2.68 -27.89
N SER A 17 -17.07 -3.76 -28.23
CA SER A 17 -18.32 -4.11 -27.54
C SER A 17 -18.03 -4.37 -26.06
N ALA A 18 -18.99 -4.08 -25.19
CA ALA A 18 -18.87 -4.42 -23.77
C ALA A 18 -18.57 -5.91 -23.54
N THR A 19 -19.02 -6.79 -24.44
CA THR A 19 -18.70 -8.21 -24.41
C THR A 19 -17.24 -8.49 -24.73
N GLU A 20 -16.66 -7.80 -25.70
CA GLU A 20 -15.25 -7.98 -26.10
C GLU A 20 -14.30 -7.47 -25.01
N VAL A 21 -14.64 -6.37 -24.35
CA VAL A 21 -13.87 -5.86 -23.20
C VAL A 21 -13.92 -6.86 -22.03
N LEU A 22 -15.08 -7.47 -21.78
CA LEU A 22 -15.21 -8.48 -20.73
C LEU A 22 -14.45 -9.76 -21.07
N ASP A 23 -14.48 -10.20 -22.33
CA ASP A 23 -13.73 -11.37 -22.79
C ASP A 23 -12.22 -11.13 -22.66
N ASP A 24 -11.71 -9.96 -23.09
CA ASP A 24 -10.31 -9.57 -22.95
C ASP A 24 -9.87 -9.53 -21.47
N TYR A 25 -10.72 -9.00 -20.58
CA TYR A 25 -10.44 -8.95 -19.14
C TYR A 25 -10.41 -10.35 -18.50
N ILE A 26 -11.35 -11.20 -18.88
CA ILE A 26 -11.40 -12.59 -18.42
C ILE A 26 -10.14 -13.35 -18.88
N ASP A 27 -9.71 -13.16 -20.13
CA ASP A 27 -8.49 -13.75 -20.66
C ASP A 27 -7.23 -13.25 -19.91
N SER A 28 -7.20 -11.96 -19.53
CA SER A 28 -6.13 -11.41 -18.68
C SER A 28 -6.07 -12.10 -17.31
N ILE A 29 -7.21 -12.27 -16.63
CA ILE A 29 -7.28 -12.95 -15.33
C ILE A 29 -6.79 -14.40 -15.43
N TYR A 30 -7.19 -15.12 -16.47
CA TYR A 30 -6.77 -16.51 -16.65
C TYR A 30 -5.26 -16.61 -16.93
N ASN A 31 -4.72 -15.71 -17.74
CA ASN A 31 -3.29 -15.66 -18.03
C ASN A 31 -2.48 -15.29 -16.79
N LEU A 32 -2.92 -14.30 -16.01
CA LEU A 32 -2.32 -13.92 -14.74
C LEU A 32 -2.19 -15.11 -13.81
N GLY A 33 -3.28 -15.88 -13.64
CA GLY A 33 -3.26 -17.08 -12.80
C GLY A 33 -2.18 -18.08 -13.24
N SER A 34 -2.04 -18.30 -14.54
CA SER A 34 -0.98 -19.17 -15.09
C SER A 34 0.42 -18.59 -14.87
N GLU A 35 0.61 -17.28 -15.09
CA GLU A 35 1.90 -16.61 -14.92
C GLU A 35 2.36 -16.60 -13.46
N VAL A 36 1.44 -16.36 -12.52
CA VAL A 36 1.73 -16.44 -11.08
C VAL A 36 2.14 -17.85 -10.69
N VAL A 37 1.42 -18.88 -11.14
CA VAL A 37 1.78 -20.28 -10.87
C VAL A 37 3.15 -20.62 -11.45
N GLN A 38 3.45 -20.17 -12.66
CA GLN A 38 4.75 -20.38 -13.30
C GLN A 38 5.88 -19.72 -12.50
N SER A 39 5.73 -18.45 -12.12
CA SER A 39 6.76 -17.73 -11.37
C SER A 39 6.92 -18.26 -9.94
N LEU A 40 5.86 -18.73 -9.27
CA LEU A 40 5.98 -19.42 -7.99
C LEU A 40 6.74 -20.75 -8.12
N THR A 41 6.51 -21.50 -9.20
CA THR A 41 7.26 -22.75 -9.47
C THR A 41 8.74 -22.43 -9.73
N GLU A 42 9.03 -21.37 -10.48
CA GLU A 42 10.39 -20.90 -10.73
C GLU A 42 11.09 -20.50 -9.42
N LEU A 43 10.42 -19.77 -8.52
CA LEU A 43 10.97 -19.46 -7.19
C LEU A 43 11.31 -20.71 -6.37
N GLN A 44 10.44 -21.73 -6.39
CA GLN A 44 10.71 -23.00 -5.70
C GLN A 44 11.96 -23.69 -6.24
N ILE A 45 12.13 -23.71 -7.57
CA ILE A 45 13.31 -24.29 -8.22
C ILE A 45 14.57 -23.50 -7.85
N LEU A 46 14.50 -22.17 -7.89
CA LEU A 46 15.62 -21.31 -7.53
C LEU A 46 16.00 -21.47 -6.05
N ASP A 47 15.03 -21.64 -5.16
CA ASP A 47 15.27 -21.94 -3.75
C ASP A 47 15.99 -23.27 -3.54
N GLU A 48 15.58 -24.31 -4.25
CA GLU A 48 16.27 -25.60 -4.22
C GLU A 48 17.72 -25.50 -4.75
N GLN A 49 17.93 -24.74 -5.82
CA GLN A 49 19.26 -24.52 -6.39
C GLN A 49 20.16 -23.72 -5.45
N LEU A 50 19.64 -22.65 -4.84
CA LEU A 50 20.36 -21.83 -3.88
C LEU A 50 20.78 -22.64 -2.64
N GLU A 51 19.90 -23.52 -2.17
CA GLU A 51 20.21 -24.39 -1.03
C GLU A 51 21.34 -25.39 -1.36
N LYS A 52 21.35 -25.95 -2.58
CA LYS A 52 22.46 -26.80 -3.05
C LYS A 52 23.78 -26.04 -3.09
N LEU A 53 23.78 -24.79 -3.56
CA LEU A 53 24.99 -23.96 -3.62
C LEU A 53 25.49 -23.60 -2.22
N ARG A 54 24.59 -23.27 -1.29
CA ARG A 54 24.92 -23.05 0.13
C ARG A 54 25.56 -24.28 0.77
N ALA A 55 25.07 -25.47 0.46
CA ALA A 55 25.67 -26.71 0.94
C ALA A 55 27.10 -26.91 0.40
N ILE A 56 27.32 -26.64 -0.89
CA ILE A 56 28.66 -26.71 -1.51
C ILE A 56 29.61 -25.68 -0.88
N TYR A 57 29.15 -24.44 -0.71
CA TYR A 57 29.93 -23.38 -0.05
C TYR A 57 30.36 -23.82 1.35
N LYS A 58 29.43 -24.35 2.15
CA LYS A 58 29.70 -24.82 3.51
C LYS A 58 30.71 -25.96 3.52
N GLU A 59 30.55 -26.96 2.65
CA GLU A 59 31.50 -28.08 2.55
C GLU A 59 32.90 -27.60 2.15
N CYS A 60 33.01 -26.68 1.20
CA CYS A 60 34.31 -26.15 0.77
C CYS A 60 34.96 -25.30 1.85
N GLN A 61 34.16 -24.51 2.57
CA GLN A 61 34.61 -23.68 3.68
C GLN A 61 35.15 -24.51 4.84
N GLU A 62 34.44 -25.58 5.22
CA GLU A 62 34.89 -26.51 6.27
C GLU A 62 36.24 -27.12 5.92
N LYS A 63 36.41 -27.64 4.69
CA LYS A 63 37.67 -28.21 4.21
C LYS A 63 38.81 -27.21 4.16
N TYR A 64 38.53 -25.96 3.76
CA TYR A 64 39.54 -24.90 3.76
C TYR A 64 40.01 -24.57 5.19
N PHE A 65 39.07 -24.54 6.15
CA PHE A 65 39.38 -24.22 7.54
C PHE A 65 40.15 -25.34 8.26
N GLU A 66 39.80 -26.61 8.01
CA GLU A 66 40.53 -27.78 8.52
C GLU A 66 42.03 -27.72 8.15
N ILE A 67 42.33 -27.35 6.90
CA ILE A 67 43.72 -27.24 6.42
C ILE A 67 44.47 -26.07 7.10
N LEU A 68 43.77 -24.98 7.43
CA LEU A 68 44.37 -23.85 8.13
C LEU A 68 44.72 -24.19 9.59
N GLU A 69 43.90 -24.99 10.27
CA GLU A 69 44.16 -25.41 11.66
C GLU A 69 45.31 -26.40 11.79
N GLU A 70 45.59 -27.22 10.77
CA GLU A 70 46.62 -28.27 10.79
C GLU A 70 48.02 -27.81 10.35
N SER A 71 48.19 -26.55 9.90
CA SER A 71 49.38 -26.16 9.13
C SER A 71 50.73 -26.23 9.87
N ASP A 72 51.54 -27.19 9.46
CA ASP A 72 52.99 -27.26 9.63
C ASP A 72 53.58 -26.97 8.23
N GLN A 73 53.78 -25.67 7.93
CA GLN A 73 54.12 -25.06 6.62
C GLN A 73 54.74 -25.99 5.56
N SER A 74 53.91 -26.73 4.81
CA SER A 74 54.34 -27.54 3.67
C SER A 74 53.80 -26.98 2.34
N ASP A 75 54.63 -26.99 1.28
CA ASP A 75 54.29 -26.48 -0.05
C ASP A 75 53.12 -27.23 -0.73
N GLU A 76 52.76 -28.42 -0.23
CA GLU A 76 51.62 -29.20 -0.72
C GLU A 76 50.30 -28.74 -0.08
N GLU A 77 50.30 -28.44 1.22
CA GLU A 77 49.12 -27.93 1.94
C GLU A 77 48.68 -26.57 1.41
N GLU A 78 49.63 -25.69 1.04
CA GLU A 78 49.31 -24.37 0.47
C GLU A 78 48.53 -24.47 -0.85
N LYS A 79 48.86 -25.46 -1.69
CA LYS A 79 48.13 -25.70 -2.95
C LYS A 79 46.73 -26.23 -2.71
N ILE A 80 46.57 -27.12 -1.73
CA ILE A 80 45.26 -27.68 -1.38
C ILE A 80 44.38 -26.59 -0.75
N ALA A 81 44.95 -25.74 0.11
CA ALA A 81 44.27 -24.57 0.67
C ALA A 81 43.83 -23.60 -0.44
N SER A 82 44.71 -23.29 -1.40
CA SER A 82 44.37 -22.44 -2.56
C SER A 82 43.22 -23.04 -3.38
N TYR A 83 43.20 -24.35 -3.60
CA TYR A 83 42.11 -25.00 -4.35
C TYR A 83 40.75 -24.85 -3.66
N TRP A 84 40.68 -25.10 -2.35
CA TRP A 84 39.42 -24.96 -1.62
C TRP A 84 38.99 -23.51 -1.47
N LYS A 85 39.94 -22.57 -1.38
CA LYS A 85 39.66 -21.13 -1.41
C LYS A 85 38.98 -20.73 -2.72
N ASP A 86 39.58 -21.03 -3.86
CA ASP A 86 39.02 -20.69 -5.18
C ASP A 86 37.65 -21.35 -5.40
N LYS A 87 37.49 -22.59 -4.94
CA LYS A 87 36.21 -23.31 -5.04
C LYS A 87 35.13 -22.69 -4.16
N THR A 88 35.48 -22.20 -2.97
CA THR A 88 34.56 -21.52 -2.05
C THR A 88 34.14 -20.16 -2.61
N GLU A 89 35.08 -19.39 -3.16
CA GLU A 89 34.81 -18.11 -3.83
C GLU A 89 33.85 -18.31 -5.02
N LYS A 90 34.12 -19.30 -5.86
CA LYS A 90 33.22 -19.66 -6.96
C LYS A 90 31.81 -20.05 -6.49
N ALA A 91 31.71 -20.89 -5.45
CA ALA A 91 30.40 -21.30 -4.92
C ALA A 91 29.62 -20.12 -4.33
N TYR A 92 30.32 -19.15 -3.75
CA TYR A 92 29.73 -17.90 -3.26
C TYR A 92 29.21 -17.03 -4.40
N ASP A 93 30.00 -16.83 -5.46
CA ASP A 93 29.60 -16.07 -6.64
C ASP A 93 28.39 -16.70 -7.35
N ASP A 94 28.41 -18.03 -7.52
CA ASP A 94 27.29 -18.77 -8.09
C ASP A 94 26.02 -18.61 -7.22
N ALA A 95 26.15 -18.62 -5.89
CA ALA A 95 25.03 -18.42 -4.97
C ALA A 95 24.46 -17.00 -5.04
N LEU A 96 25.32 -15.98 -5.16
CA LEU A 96 24.90 -14.60 -5.33
C LEU A 96 24.12 -14.42 -6.64
N HIS A 97 24.62 -14.98 -7.74
CA HIS A 97 23.92 -14.94 -9.02
C HIS A 97 22.54 -15.61 -8.96
N LYS A 98 22.43 -16.75 -8.28
CA LYS A 98 21.12 -17.41 -8.06
C LYS A 98 20.18 -16.62 -7.17
N GLN A 99 20.72 -15.87 -6.21
CA GLN A 99 19.91 -14.96 -5.41
C GLN A 99 19.36 -13.81 -6.26
N ASP A 100 20.16 -13.25 -7.17
CA ASP A 100 19.70 -12.20 -8.09
C ASP A 100 18.60 -12.70 -9.05
N GLU A 101 18.76 -13.91 -9.60
CA GLU A 101 17.70 -14.57 -10.39
C GLU A 101 16.40 -14.69 -9.57
N LYS A 102 16.50 -15.10 -8.30
CA LYS A 102 15.34 -15.22 -7.41
C LYS A 102 14.66 -13.87 -7.15
N ILE A 103 15.45 -12.81 -6.93
CA ILE A 103 14.91 -11.45 -6.73
C ILE A 103 14.16 -10.99 -7.97
N ALA A 104 14.70 -11.22 -9.17
CA ALA A 104 14.04 -10.84 -10.41
C ALA A 104 12.67 -11.51 -10.59
N VAL A 105 12.54 -12.80 -10.23
CA VAL A 105 11.26 -13.52 -10.28
C VAL A 105 10.29 -13.01 -9.21
N ALA A 106 10.78 -12.68 -8.01
CA ALA A 106 9.96 -12.09 -6.96
C ALA A 106 9.43 -10.69 -7.34
N ASP A 107 10.27 -9.86 -7.96
CA ASP A 107 9.88 -8.54 -8.47
C ASP A 107 8.82 -8.67 -9.57
N LYS A 108 8.97 -9.64 -10.47
CA LYS A 108 7.94 -9.95 -11.49
C LYS A 108 6.61 -10.37 -10.86
N LEU A 109 6.63 -11.22 -9.83
CA LEU A 109 5.40 -11.62 -9.12
C LEU A 109 4.72 -10.43 -8.45
N TYR A 110 5.53 -9.53 -7.88
CA TYR A 110 5.01 -8.32 -7.26
C TYR A 110 4.37 -7.39 -8.30
N SER A 111 4.98 -7.19 -9.47
CA SER A 111 4.39 -6.38 -10.54
C SER A 111 3.09 -6.98 -11.05
N LEU A 112 3.07 -8.30 -11.34
CA LEU A 112 1.86 -9.02 -11.76
C LEU A 112 0.70 -8.87 -10.76
N SER A 113 0.99 -8.79 -9.45
CA SER A 113 -0.05 -8.61 -8.43
C SER A 113 -0.60 -7.18 -8.32
N ASN A 114 0.14 -6.18 -8.81
CA ASN A 114 -0.21 -4.76 -8.66
C ASN A 114 -0.72 -4.12 -9.95
N ASP A 115 -0.29 -4.58 -11.11
CA ASP A 115 -0.66 -4.00 -12.40
C ASP A 115 -2.20 -4.10 -12.64
N ASP A 116 -2.84 -5.22 -12.23
CA ASP A 116 -4.31 -5.38 -12.31
C ASP A 116 -5.10 -4.56 -11.27
N ILE A 117 -4.43 -3.99 -10.26
CA ILE A 117 -5.07 -3.09 -9.28
C ILE A 117 -5.05 -1.65 -9.80
N SER A 118 -4.08 -1.28 -10.62
CA SER A 118 -3.90 0.10 -11.09
C SER A 118 -4.90 0.57 -12.16
N ASP A 119 -5.48 -0.34 -12.94
CA ASP A 119 -6.52 -0.02 -13.93
C ASP A 119 -7.93 0.10 -13.32
N LEU A 120 -8.07 -0.25 -12.04
CA LEU A 120 -9.22 0.10 -11.23
C LEU A 120 -8.85 1.40 -10.51
N GLU A 121 -9.44 2.54 -10.90
CA GLU A 121 -9.26 3.85 -10.25
C GLU A 121 -9.71 3.80 -8.77
N PHE A 122 -8.91 3.18 -7.91
CA PHE A 122 -9.09 3.16 -6.47
C PHE A 122 -7.86 3.85 -5.90
N ASP A 123 -7.93 5.17 -5.71
CA ASP A 123 -6.91 5.85 -4.92
C ASP A 123 -7.08 5.35 -3.46
N PRO A 124 -6.12 4.58 -2.92
CA PRO A 124 -6.22 4.07 -1.57
C PRO A 124 -6.21 5.18 -0.50
N ASN A 125 -5.92 6.42 -0.89
CA ASN A 125 -5.98 7.59 -0.02
C ASN A 125 -7.33 8.33 -0.10
N GLU A 126 -8.26 7.91 -0.97
CA GLU A 126 -9.55 8.57 -1.11
C GLU A 126 -10.47 8.23 0.07
N THR A 127 -11.03 9.25 0.72
CA THR A 127 -11.87 9.06 1.90
C THR A 127 -13.24 8.54 1.50
N LEU A 128 -13.62 7.37 2.02
CA LEU A 128 -14.92 6.74 1.73
C LEU A 128 -15.99 7.18 2.73
N TYR A 129 -17.13 7.61 2.21
CA TYR A 129 -18.29 8.06 2.97
C TYR A 129 -19.51 7.17 2.73
N CYS A 130 -20.57 7.41 3.51
CA CYS A 130 -21.85 6.73 3.41
C CYS A 130 -21.75 5.20 3.61
N PHE A 131 -22.89 4.55 3.78
CA PHE A 131 -22.93 3.08 3.82
C PHE A 131 -22.57 2.44 2.46
N CYS A 132 -22.60 3.21 1.36
CA CYS A 132 -22.24 2.74 0.03
C CYS A 132 -20.72 2.65 -0.19
N ARG A 133 -19.90 3.12 0.77
CA ARG A 133 -18.42 3.07 0.75
C ARG A 133 -17.84 3.66 -0.55
N ARG A 134 -18.34 4.83 -0.93
CA ARG A 134 -17.87 5.58 -2.11
C ARG A 134 -17.33 6.94 -1.67
N PRO A 135 -16.45 7.56 -2.47
CA PRO A 135 -15.96 8.90 -2.20
C PRO A 135 -17.07 9.95 -2.22
N GLU A 136 -16.70 11.20 -1.93
CA GLU A 136 -17.64 12.32 -2.01
C GLU A 136 -18.14 12.53 -3.44
N PHE A 137 -19.45 12.55 -3.64
CA PHE A 137 -20.05 12.89 -4.93
C PHE A 137 -21.42 13.52 -4.74
N GLY A 138 -21.79 14.42 -5.64
CA GLY A 138 -23.09 15.09 -5.60
C GLY A 138 -23.33 15.85 -4.29
N ASN A 139 -24.57 15.83 -3.81
CA ASN A 139 -24.94 16.47 -2.54
C ASN A 139 -24.78 15.49 -1.37
N MET A 140 -24.18 15.98 -0.28
CA MET A 140 -23.98 15.23 0.94
C MET A 140 -24.70 15.86 2.12
N ILE A 141 -25.03 15.04 3.11
CA ILE A 141 -25.63 15.45 4.37
C ILE A 141 -24.89 14.81 5.54
N GLN A 142 -24.66 15.61 6.59
CA GLN A 142 -24.09 15.13 7.83
C GLN A 142 -25.19 14.63 8.77
N CYS A 143 -24.98 13.49 9.42
CA CYS A 143 -25.83 13.03 10.51
C CYS A 143 -25.50 13.80 11.79
N ASP A 144 -26.52 14.37 12.43
CA ASP A 144 -26.37 15.15 13.67
C ASP A 144 -26.10 14.30 14.92
N HIS A 145 -26.09 12.97 14.81
CA HIS A 145 -25.77 12.11 15.95
C HIS A 145 -24.25 12.12 16.22
N PRO A 146 -23.76 12.59 17.39
CA PRO A 146 -22.33 12.83 17.63
C PRO A 146 -21.42 11.59 17.57
N ARG A 147 -22.01 10.39 17.69
CA ARG A 147 -21.32 9.10 17.56
C ARG A 147 -21.77 8.32 16.31
N CYS A 148 -22.15 9.02 15.24
CA CYS A 148 -22.41 8.39 13.94
C CYS A 148 -21.09 7.94 13.32
N GLU A 149 -21.01 6.67 12.89
CA GLU A 149 -19.79 6.09 12.33
C GLU A 149 -19.41 6.68 10.96
N ASN A 150 -20.40 6.85 10.08
CA ASN A 150 -20.15 7.34 8.73
C ASN A 150 -20.10 8.87 8.65
N ALA A 151 -20.77 9.56 9.59
CA ALA A 151 -20.98 11.00 9.68
C ALA A 151 -21.65 11.66 8.46
N TRP A 152 -21.29 11.29 7.23
CA TRP A 152 -21.73 11.87 5.97
C TRP A 152 -22.37 10.84 5.05
N TYR A 153 -23.43 11.25 4.35
CA TYR A 153 -24.22 10.41 3.46
C TYR A 153 -24.56 11.16 2.17
N HIS A 154 -24.58 10.45 1.04
CA HIS A 154 -25.05 11.00 -0.22
C HIS A 154 -26.57 11.10 -0.23
N TRP A 155 -27.11 12.19 -0.76
CA TRP A 155 -28.55 12.41 -0.85
C TRP A 155 -29.28 11.25 -1.54
N ASP A 156 -28.76 10.77 -2.67
CA ASP A 156 -29.35 9.66 -3.42
C ASP A 156 -29.38 8.37 -2.61
N CYS A 157 -28.37 8.12 -1.77
CA CYS A 157 -28.30 6.93 -0.92
C CYS A 157 -29.35 6.97 0.21
N VAL A 158 -29.67 8.16 0.73
CA VAL A 158 -30.66 8.32 1.81
C VAL A 158 -32.02 8.83 1.33
N GLY A 159 -32.24 8.89 0.01
CA GLY A 159 -33.51 9.30 -0.59
C GLY A 159 -33.86 10.78 -0.41
N LEU A 160 -32.87 11.64 -0.17
CA LEU A 160 -33.06 13.09 -0.11
C LEU A 160 -33.05 13.68 -1.51
N THR A 161 -34.02 14.55 -1.80
CA THR A 161 -34.08 15.31 -3.06
C THR A 161 -33.92 16.80 -2.84
N GLN A 162 -34.04 17.24 -1.58
CA GLN A 162 -33.91 18.62 -1.13
C GLN A 162 -33.27 18.64 0.24
N GLN A 163 -32.65 19.77 0.59
CA GLN A 163 -32.02 19.95 1.88
C GLN A 163 -33.09 19.88 2.99
N PRO A 164 -32.95 18.97 3.97
CA PRO A 164 -33.89 18.90 5.08
C PRO A 164 -33.77 20.14 5.95
N SER A 165 -34.89 20.55 6.54
CA SER A 165 -34.95 21.67 7.48
C SER A 165 -34.80 21.16 8.92
N GLY A 166 -33.82 21.68 9.65
CA GLY A 166 -33.52 21.25 11.02
C GLY A 166 -32.51 20.10 11.07
N GLN A 167 -32.51 19.37 12.18
CA GLN A 167 -31.60 18.24 12.38
C GLN A 167 -32.00 17.04 11.53
N TRP A 168 -31.00 16.33 11.01
CA TRP A 168 -31.17 15.11 10.24
C TRP A 168 -30.36 13.97 10.84
N PHE A 169 -31.01 12.82 10.95
CA PHE A 169 -30.42 11.59 11.47
C PHE A 169 -30.44 10.52 10.38
N CYS A 170 -29.35 9.79 10.24
CA CYS A 170 -29.31 8.66 9.32
C CYS A 170 -30.20 7.50 9.81
N PRO A 171 -30.54 6.52 8.96
CA PRO A 171 -31.40 5.39 9.33
C PRO A 171 -30.91 4.62 10.57
N ASP A 172 -29.59 4.58 10.81
CA ASP A 172 -29.01 3.91 11.98
C ASP A 172 -29.12 4.74 13.27
N CYS A 173 -29.17 6.07 13.14
CA CYS A 173 -29.18 7.00 14.27
C CYS A 173 -30.58 7.48 14.65
N GLU A 174 -31.57 7.32 13.77
CA GLU A 174 -32.97 7.70 14.03
C GLU A 174 -33.55 7.07 15.31
N PHE A 175 -33.12 5.85 15.64
CA PHE A 175 -33.58 5.10 16.81
C PHE A 175 -32.56 5.01 17.94
N ARG A 176 -31.41 5.69 17.83
CA ARG A 176 -30.37 5.64 18.86
C ARG A 176 -30.63 6.75 19.89
N PRO A 177 -30.89 6.42 21.18
CA PRO A 177 -31.00 7.45 22.20
C PRO A 177 -29.65 8.16 22.32
N TYR A 178 -29.69 9.49 22.34
CA TYR A 178 -28.54 10.30 22.71
C TYR A 178 -28.16 9.95 24.15
N GLU A 179 -27.06 9.22 24.32
CA GLU A 179 -26.43 9.06 25.63
C GLU A 179 -25.45 10.21 25.81
N PRO A 180 -25.81 11.27 26.57
CA PRO A 180 -24.88 12.35 26.86
C PRO A 180 -23.61 11.77 27.49
N ASN A 181 -22.46 12.23 27.04
CA ASN A 181 -21.21 11.87 27.69
C ASN A 181 -21.29 12.34 29.15
N PRO A 182 -21.03 11.48 30.16
CA PRO A 182 -21.01 11.92 31.55
C PRO A 182 -20.10 13.12 31.82
N LEU A 183 -19.11 13.37 30.95
CA LEU A 183 -18.20 14.51 31.00
C LEU A 183 -18.77 15.82 30.45
N ASP A 184 -19.83 15.80 29.62
CA ASP A 184 -20.43 17.03 29.07
C ASP A 184 -21.10 17.86 30.19
N ASN A 185 -21.58 17.21 31.25
CA ASN A 185 -22.09 17.87 32.45
C ASN A 185 -21.00 18.62 33.23
N ILE A 186 -19.73 18.19 33.12
CA ILE A 186 -18.61 18.82 33.81
C ILE A 186 -18.25 20.14 33.11
N MET A 187 -18.32 20.19 31.78
CA MET A 187 -18.00 21.40 31.02
C MET A 187 -19.01 22.53 31.27
N HIS A 188 -20.31 22.22 31.28
CA HIS A 188 -21.36 23.18 31.66
C HIS A 188 -21.27 23.64 33.13
N ALA A 189 -20.81 22.77 34.03
CA ALA A 189 -20.55 23.13 35.43
C ALA A 189 -19.31 24.04 35.57
N ILE A 190 -18.26 23.81 34.78
CA ILE A 190 -17.05 24.64 34.74
C ILE A 190 -17.36 26.03 34.16
N GLU A 191 -18.15 26.11 33.08
CA GLU A 191 -18.59 27.39 32.50
C GLU A 191 -19.45 28.21 33.47
N SER A 192 -20.34 27.52 34.20
CA SER A 192 -21.12 28.17 35.27
C SER A 192 -20.23 28.66 36.41
N PHE A 193 -19.17 27.92 36.77
CA PHE A 193 -18.24 28.33 37.83
C PHE A 193 -17.33 29.49 37.40
N ALA A 194 -16.88 29.50 36.14
CA ALA A 194 -16.02 30.53 35.57
C ALA A 194 -16.69 31.92 35.50
N MET A 195 -18.03 31.99 35.41
CA MET A 195 -18.76 33.26 35.48
C MET A 195 -18.86 33.85 36.90
N TYR A 196 -18.64 33.06 37.96
CA TYR A 196 -18.74 33.54 39.35
C TYR A 196 -17.38 33.83 40.01
N SER A 197 -16.25 33.47 39.39
CA SER A 197 -14.94 33.48 40.07
C SER A 197 -13.90 34.49 39.58
N TYR A 198 -14.23 35.43 38.67
CA TYR A 198 -13.29 36.50 38.28
C TYR A 198 -13.91 37.90 38.42
N PRO A 199 -13.54 38.67 39.47
CA PRO A 199 -13.73 40.11 39.50
C PRO A 199 -12.74 40.75 38.52
N SER A 200 -13.24 41.53 37.58
CA SER A 200 -12.43 42.30 36.63
C SER A 200 -11.60 43.35 37.37
N GLN A 201 -10.30 43.11 37.53
CA GLN A 201 -9.32 44.19 37.70
C GLN A 201 -8.20 43.95 36.70
N GLY A 202 -8.10 44.88 35.74
CA GLY A 202 -7.11 44.84 34.68
C GLY A 202 -5.71 45.12 35.18
N LEU A 203 -4.74 44.83 34.31
CA LEU A 203 -3.43 45.47 34.20
C LEU A 203 -2.75 44.90 32.94
N ASP A 204 -2.94 45.63 31.86
CA ASP A 204 -1.94 46.17 30.94
C ASP A 204 -0.56 45.46 30.85
N ASP A 205 -0.21 45.20 29.59
CA ASP A 205 1.12 45.35 28.99
C ASP A 205 2.24 44.41 29.48
N PHE A 206 2.56 43.40 28.67
CA PHE A 206 3.96 43.02 28.40
C PHE A 206 4.06 42.21 27.10
N THR A 207 4.56 42.87 26.07
CA THR A 207 5.09 42.28 24.83
C THR A 207 6.34 41.45 25.12
N LEU A 208 6.39 40.17 24.73
CA LEU A 208 7.66 39.46 24.52
C LEU A 208 7.58 38.47 23.35
N SER A 209 8.07 38.97 22.23
CA SER A 209 8.89 38.34 21.17
C SER A 209 9.14 36.83 21.20
N ASN A 210 8.76 36.16 20.11
CA ASN A 210 9.23 34.83 19.70
C ASN A 210 10.64 34.90 19.08
N PRO A 211 11.56 33.96 19.35
CA PRO A 211 12.72 33.71 18.50
C PRO A 211 12.47 32.56 17.50
N PRO A 212 13.15 32.56 16.33
CA PRO A 212 12.94 31.57 15.28
C PRO A 212 13.70 30.27 15.55
N PHE A 213 13.07 29.16 15.18
CA PHE A 213 13.66 27.82 15.15
C PHE A 213 14.65 27.69 13.98
N HIS A 214 15.75 26.97 14.24
CA HIS A 214 16.72 26.56 13.24
C HIS A 214 16.70 25.04 13.09
#